data_AF-A0A1F8RCQ0-F1
#
_entry.id   AF-A0A1F8RCQ0-F1
#
_cell.length_a   1.000
_cell.length_b   1.000
_cell.length_c   1.000
_cell.angle_alpha   90.00
_cell.angle_beta   90.00
_cell.angle_gamma   90.00
#
_symmetry.space_group_name_H-M   'P 1'
#
loop_
_entity.id
_entity.type
_entity.pdbx_description
1 polymer ?
#
loop_
_entity_poly.entity_id
_entity_poly.type
_entity_poly.pdbx_seq_one_letter_code
_entity_poly.pdbx_strand_id
1 'polypeptide(L)'
;MSRRRDTGKMQEKQATGVFLEMLIVVVILGLLAAIAMPHVSQLFGKGKAEAWEAELHNIQTATVAMLFDSGTGTLVPVGPTADMTLVHTTDSPPLVLADYLGGLDGGAVTLGCQYIFAADGTVRQLLP
;
A
#
# COMPACT_ATOMS: atom_id res chain seq x y z
N MET A 1 -19.89 -15.53 -82.84
CA MET A 1 -19.69 -16.46 -81.70
C MET A 1 -18.46 -15.98 -80.93
N SER A 2 -18.68 -15.23 -79.86
CA SER A 2 -17.69 -14.38 -79.18
C SER A 2 -17.54 -14.81 -77.72
N ARG A 3 -16.33 -14.59 -77.18
CA ARG A 3 -15.84 -14.75 -75.80
C ARG A 3 -15.34 -16.14 -75.41
N ARG A 4 -14.05 -16.39 -75.68
CA ARG A 4 -13.24 -17.35 -74.90
C ARG A 4 -12.88 -16.68 -73.56
N ARG A 5 -13.19 -17.39 -72.48
CA ARG A 5 -12.77 -17.14 -71.11
C ARG A 5 -11.24 -17.20 -71.03
N ASP A 6 -10.63 -16.20 -70.40
CA ASP A 6 -9.38 -16.39 -69.69
C ASP A 6 -9.51 -15.71 -68.34
N THR A 7 -9.74 -16.51 -67.32
CA THR A 7 -9.85 -16.07 -65.93
C THR A 7 -9.28 -17.21 -65.12
N GLY A 8 -8.08 -17.00 -64.59
CA GLY A 8 -7.48 -18.00 -63.72
C GLY A 8 -5.97 -17.98 -63.74
N LYS A 9 -5.35 -16.86 -63.39
CA LYS A 9 -4.01 -16.92 -62.80
C LYS A 9 -3.89 -15.96 -61.63
N MET A 10 -3.31 -16.50 -60.56
CA MET A 10 -2.59 -15.83 -59.48
C MET A 10 -3.41 -15.40 -58.25
N GLN A 11 -3.80 -16.38 -57.43
CA GLN A 11 -3.86 -16.20 -55.97
C GLN A 11 -3.34 -17.45 -55.26
N GLU A 12 -2.03 -17.68 -55.33
CA GLU A 12 -1.37 -18.76 -54.56
C GLU A 12 -0.09 -18.25 -53.88
N LYS A 13 -0.21 -17.11 -53.19
CA LYS A 13 0.91 -16.52 -52.44
C LYS A 13 0.51 -15.74 -51.17
N GLN A 14 -0.66 -16.02 -50.59
CA GLN A 14 -1.17 -15.23 -49.45
C GLN A 14 -1.30 -15.97 -48.12
N ALA A 15 -1.19 -17.29 -48.08
CA ALA A 15 -1.36 -18.03 -46.81
C ALA A 15 -0.09 -18.00 -45.94
N THR A 16 1.10 -18.13 -46.53
CA THR A 16 2.35 -18.32 -45.77
C THR A 16 2.77 -17.08 -44.95
N GLY A 17 2.44 -15.87 -45.41
CA GLY A 17 2.84 -14.63 -44.74
C GLY A 17 2.14 -14.41 -43.39
N VAL A 18 0.84 -14.68 -43.33
CA VAL A 18 0.01 -14.42 -42.13
C VAL A 18 0.37 -15.36 -40.98
N PHE A 19 0.66 -16.63 -41.28
CA PHE A 19 1.08 -17.58 -40.25
C PHE A 19 2.46 -17.26 -39.68
N LEU A 20 3.40 -16.87 -40.53
CA LEU A 20 4.73 -16.47 -40.10
C LEU A 20 4.68 -15.21 -39.24
N GLU A 21 3.82 -14.26 -39.61
CA GLU A 21 3.63 -13.01 -38.87
C GLU A 21 3.07 -13.27 -37.46
N MET A 22 2.00 -14.06 -37.35
CA MET A 22 1.46 -14.44 -36.05
C MET A 22 2.44 -15.31 -35.23
N LEU A 23 3.24 -16.15 -35.89
CA LEU A 23 4.26 -16.98 -35.23
C LEU A 23 5.35 -16.10 -34.58
N ILE A 24 5.90 -15.14 -35.32
CA ILE A 24 6.95 -14.24 -34.80
C ILE A 24 6.39 -13.39 -33.65
N VAL A 25 5.15 -12.91 -33.76
CA VAL A 25 4.49 -12.15 -32.69
C VAL A 25 4.41 -12.98 -31.41
N VAL A 26 3.93 -14.23 -31.47
CA VAL A 26 3.81 -15.08 -30.28
C VAL A 26 5.19 -15.42 -29.70
N VAL A 27 6.19 -15.65 -30.55
CA VAL A 27 7.57 -15.92 -30.11
C VAL A 27 8.16 -14.73 -29.36
N ILE A 28 8.02 -13.52 -29.91
CA ILE A 28 8.52 -12.30 -29.28
C ILE A 28 7.73 -12.01 -27.99
N LEU A 29 6.40 -12.17 -27.99
CA LEU A 29 5.59 -11.98 -26.79
C LEU A 29 5.98 -12.96 -25.68
N GLY A 30 6.27 -14.22 -26.01
CA GLY A 30 6.77 -15.20 -25.04
C GLY A 30 8.12 -14.81 -24.43
N LEU A 31 9.05 -14.32 -25.26
CA LEU A 31 10.35 -13.83 -24.78
C LEU A 31 10.21 -12.58 -23.90
N LEU A 32 9.40 -11.61 -24.34
CA LEU A 32 9.14 -10.37 -23.59
C LEU A 32 8.46 -10.67 -22.25
N ALA A 33 7.47 -11.56 -22.21
CA ALA A 33 6.79 -11.95 -20.98
C ALA A 33 7.73 -12.60 -19.96
N ALA A 34 8.72 -13.39 -20.43
CA ALA A 34 9.70 -14.03 -19.56
C ALA A 34 10.65 -13.03 -18.87
N ILE A 35 10.98 -11.91 -19.52
CA ILE A 35 11.87 -10.88 -18.95
C ILE A 35 11.10 -9.75 -18.23
N ALA A 36 9.82 -9.56 -18.54
CA ALA A 36 9.06 -8.37 -18.13
C ALA A 36 8.48 -8.45 -16.71
N MET A 37 8.65 -9.56 -15.96
CA MET A 37 8.15 -9.65 -14.58
C MET A 37 9.16 -9.06 -13.57
N PRO A 38 8.91 -7.87 -13.00
CA PRO A 38 9.67 -7.40 -11.85
C PRO A 38 9.38 -8.27 -10.62
N HIS A 39 10.36 -8.37 -9.71
CA HIS A 39 10.24 -9.16 -8.49
C HIS A 39 9.34 -8.46 -7.45
N VAL A 40 8.02 -8.47 -7.68
CA VAL A 40 7.00 -7.80 -6.84
C VAL A 40 6.79 -8.48 -5.48
N SER A 41 7.29 -9.70 -5.29
CA SER A 41 7.21 -10.44 -4.02
C SER A 41 7.86 -9.70 -2.86
N GLN A 42 8.98 -9.00 -3.11
CA GLN A 42 9.68 -8.20 -2.09
C GLN A 42 8.98 -6.88 -1.79
N LEU A 43 8.09 -6.40 -2.68
CA LEU A 43 7.37 -5.14 -2.49
C LEU A 43 6.27 -5.28 -1.44
N PHE A 44 5.65 -6.46 -1.30
CA PHE A 44 4.61 -6.68 -0.30
C PHE A 44 5.14 -6.66 1.14
N GLY A 45 6.33 -7.24 1.37
CA GLY A 45 6.95 -7.24 2.70
C GLY A 45 7.46 -5.85 3.09
N LYS A 46 8.16 -5.18 2.16
CA LYS A 46 8.62 -3.80 2.35
C LYS A 46 7.44 -2.84 2.56
N GLY A 47 6.40 -2.94 1.74
CA GLY A 47 5.22 -2.06 1.87
C GLY A 47 4.54 -2.13 3.23
N LYS A 48 4.48 -3.30 3.87
CA LYS A 48 3.95 -3.42 5.24
C LYS A 48 4.88 -2.80 6.28
N ALA A 49 6.18 -3.05 6.18
CA ALA A 49 7.16 -2.47 7.10
C ALA A 49 7.14 -0.93 7.02
N GLU A 50 7.18 -0.37 5.81
CA GLU A 50 7.09 1.08 5.57
C GLU A 50 5.76 1.65 6.08
N ALA A 51 4.65 0.92 5.92
CA ALA A 51 3.35 1.35 6.45
C ALA A 51 3.35 1.40 8.00
N TRP A 52 3.92 0.39 8.66
CA TRP A 52 4.04 0.37 10.11
C TRP A 52 4.91 1.51 10.64
N GLU A 53 6.04 1.79 9.98
CA GLU A 53 6.91 2.92 10.34
C GLU A 53 6.23 4.27 10.14
N ALA A 54 5.50 4.45 9.04
CA ALA A 54 4.73 5.66 8.77
C ALA A 54 3.62 5.88 9.81
N GLU A 55 2.90 4.82 10.19
CA GLU A 55 1.87 4.90 11.24
C GLU A 55 2.48 5.26 12.60
N LEU A 56 3.60 4.64 12.98
CA LEU A 56 4.32 5.01 14.20
C LEU A 56 4.74 6.49 14.18
N HIS A 57 5.26 6.98 13.06
CA HIS A 57 5.67 8.38 12.93
C HIS A 57 4.49 9.36 13.10
N ASN A 58 3.33 9.03 12.51
CA ASN A 58 2.11 9.82 12.67
C ASN A 58 1.65 9.85 14.13
N ILE A 59 1.66 8.71 14.81
CA ILE A 59 1.28 8.61 16.23
C ILE A 59 2.25 9.39 17.11
N GLN A 60 3.57 9.30 16.86
CA GLN A 60 4.57 10.07 17.59
C GLN A 60 4.36 11.58 17.42
N THR A 61 4.13 12.03 16.19
CA THR A 61 3.89 13.44 15.89
C THR A 61 2.61 13.94 16.57
N ALA A 62 1.52 13.17 16.51
CA ALA A 62 0.26 13.48 17.19
C ALA A 62 0.41 13.49 18.71
N THR A 63 1.18 12.56 19.28
CA THR A 63 1.44 12.49 20.73
C THR A 63 2.21 13.74 21.20
N VAL A 64 3.23 14.15 20.44
CA VAL A 64 3.98 15.39 20.73
C VAL A 64 3.08 16.62 20.61
N ALA A 65 2.23 16.70 19.58
CA ALA A 65 1.29 17.81 19.43
C ALA A 65 0.29 17.87 20.61
N MET A 66 -0.28 16.74 21.00
CA MET A 66 -1.19 16.67 22.15
C MET A 66 -0.50 17.07 23.46
N LEU A 67 0.73 16.61 23.68
CA LEU A 67 1.49 16.96 24.89
C LEU A 67 2.00 18.40 24.88
N PHE A 68 2.18 19.01 23.70
CA PHE A 68 2.49 20.43 23.58
C PHE A 68 1.30 21.30 23.98
N ASP A 69 0.07 20.88 23.65
CA ASP A 69 -1.16 21.56 24.04
C ASP A 69 -1.58 21.26 25.49
N SER A 70 -1.04 20.19 26.08
CA SER A 70 -1.31 19.76 27.44
C SER A 70 -0.76 20.74 28.47
N GLY A 71 -1.55 21.06 29.49
CA GLY A 71 -1.09 21.89 30.63
C GLY A 71 -0.18 21.11 31.59
N THR A 72 -0.36 19.79 31.65
CA THR A 72 0.43 18.88 32.51
C THR A 72 1.63 18.26 31.79
N GLY A 73 1.59 18.19 30.45
CA GLY A 73 2.66 17.59 29.64
C GLY A 73 2.87 16.11 29.93
N THR A 74 1.86 15.40 30.45
CA THR A 74 1.99 13.99 30.82
C THR A 74 0.76 13.16 30.46
N LEU A 75 0.99 11.89 30.11
CA LEU A 75 -0.04 10.91 29.79
C LEU A 75 -0.47 10.11 31.02
N VAL A 76 -1.75 9.74 31.06
CA VAL A 76 -2.24 8.68 31.94
C VAL A 76 -1.67 7.34 31.48
N PRO A 77 -1.11 6.52 32.37
CA PRO A 77 -0.60 5.21 31.99
C PRO A 77 -1.70 4.32 31.38
N VAL A 78 -1.40 3.78 30.20
CA VAL A 78 -2.24 2.83 29.48
C VAL A 78 -1.37 1.63 29.10
N GLY A 79 -1.97 0.43 29.09
CA GLY A 79 -1.29 -0.76 28.56
C GLY A 79 -1.07 -0.65 27.05
N PRO A 80 -0.42 -1.66 26.44
CA PRO A 80 -0.34 -1.77 24.99
C PRO A 80 -1.75 -1.67 24.37
N THR A 81 -1.93 -0.72 23.45
CA THR A 81 -3.25 -0.46 22.85
C THR A 81 -3.13 -0.12 21.38
N ALA A 82 -4.12 -0.56 20.60
CA ALA A 82 -4.35 -0.07 19.24
C ALA A 82 -5.40 1.06 19.21
N ASP A 83 -6.15 1.23 20.30
CA ASP A 83 -7.20 2.23 20.46
C ASP A 83 -6.61 3.52 21.04
N MET A 84 -6.61 4.58 20.22
CA MET A 84 -6.05 5.89 20.55
C MET A 84 -7.01 6.72 21.42
N THR A 85 -8.27 6.29 21.60
CA THR A 85 -9.20 6.94 22.53
C THR A 85 -8.84 6.68 23.99
N LEU A 86 -8.09 5.60 24.25
CA LEU A 86 -7.61 5.25 25.59
C LEU A 86 -6.37 6.04 26.01
N VAL A 87 -5.68 6.68 25.06
CA VAL A 87 -4.46 7.45 25.30
C VAL A 87 -4.83 8.91 25.53
N HIS A 88 -4.66 9.39 26.76
CA HIS A 88 -5.06 10.74 27.13
C HIS A 88 -4.13 11.36 28.18
N THR A 89 -4.16 12.69 28.26
CA THR A 89 -3.35 13.45 29.21
C THR A 89 -3.92 13.43 30.62
N THR A 90 -3.13 13.83 31.61
CA THR A 90 -3.59 13.98 33.00
C THR A 90 -4.35 15.30 33.27
N ASP A 91 -4.62 16.08 32.22
CA ASP A 91 -5.35 17.35 32.31
C ASP A 91 -6.82 17.17 32.74
N SER A 92 -7.45 18.28 33.12
CA SER A 92 -8.89 18.35 33.41
C SER A 92 -9.52 19.53 32.64
N PRO A 93 -10.27 19.30 31.55
CA PRO A 93 -10.57 17.99 30.94
C PRO A 93 -9.34 17.38 30.24
N PRO A 94 -9.28 16.04 30.10
CA PRO A 94 -8.18 15.37 29.43
C PRO A 94 -8.20 15.63 27.93
N LEU A 95 -7.02 15.80 27.33
CA LEU A 95 -6.85 15.76 25.88
C LEU A 95 -6.68 14.30 25.46
N VAL A 96 -7.31 13.90 24.36
CA VAL A 96 -7.34 12.52 23.89
C VAL A 96 -6.61 12.41 22.55
N LEU A 97 -5.74 11.41 22.41
CA LEU A 97 -4.86 11.28 21.25
C LEU A 97 -5.63 11.05 19.94
N ALA A 98 -6.79 10.40 20.00
CA ALA A 98 -7.66 10.20 18.85
C ALA A 98 -8.08 11.52 18.16
N ASP A 99 -8.17 12.63 18.90
CA ASP A 99 -8.53 13.94 18.33
C ASP A 99 -7.39 14.59 17.53
N TYR A 100 -6.15 14.11 17.75
CA TYR A 100 -4.94 14.56 17.08
C TYR A 100 -4.54 13.66 15.88
N LEU A 101 -5.32 12.61 15.60
CA LEU A 101 -5.06 11.63 14.55
C LEU A 101 -6.23 11.56 13.56
N GLY A 102 -5.89 11.47 12.26
CA GLY A 102 -6.85 11.18 11.20
C GLY A 102 -6.82 9.71 10.77
N GLY A 103 -7.91 9.23 10.19
CA GLY A 103 -7.96 7.90 9.54
C GLY A 103 -8.08 6.71 10.50
N LEU A 104 -8.50 6.95 11.75
CA LEU A 104 -8.81 5.89 12.72
C LEU A 104 -10.13 5.21 12.37
N ASP A 105 -10.23 3.91 12.64
CA ASP A 105 -11.48 3.15 12.57
C ASP A 105 -12.02 2.90 13.97
N GLY A 106 -13.11 3.58 14.33
CA GLY A 106 -13.68 3.50 15.69
C GLY A 106 -12.72 3.93 16.81
N GLY A 107 -11.70 4.74 16.50
CA GLY A 107 -10.66 5.16 17.45
C GLY A 107 -9.38 4.32 17.42
N ALA A 108 -9.39 3.19 16.72
CA ALA A 108 -8.24 2.31 16.60
C ALA A 108 -7.43 2.54 15.30
N VAL A 109 -6.13 2.23 15.39
CA VAL A 109 -5.24 2.13 14.23
C VAL A 109 -5.62 0.96 13.32
N THR A 110 -5.32 1.05 12.04
CA THR A 110 -5.85 0.10 11.04
C THR A 110 -4.86 -0.98 10.62
N LEU A 111 -3.57 -0.82 10.91
CA LEU A 111 -2.52 -1.76 10.48
C LEU A 111 -2.27 -2.93 11.45
N GLY A 112 -3.08 -3.03 12.53
CA GLY A 112 -3.03 -4.14 13.49
C GLY A 112 -1.87 -4.08 14.48
N CYS A 113 -1.12 -2.98 14.53
CA CYS A 113 -0.07 -2.76 15.53
C CYS A 113 -0.66 -2.33 16.88
N GLN A 114 0.06 -2.62 17.97
CA GLN A 114 -0.22 -2.02 19.28
C GLN A 114 0.89 -1.06 19.65
N TYR A 115 0.58 -0.10 20.52
CA TYR A 115 1.51 0.94 20.93
C TYR A 115 1.58 1.05 22.45
N ILE A 116 2.79 1.24 22.95
CA ILE A 116 3.09 1.54 24.34
C ILE A 116 3.46 3.01 24.43
N PHE A 117 2.81 3.70 25.35
CA PHE A 117 3.04 5.12 25.64
C PHE A 117 3.66 5.26 27.02
N ALA A 118 4.81 5.92 27.09
CA ALA A 118 5.35 6.37 28.36
C ALA A 118 4.70 7.70 28.78
N ALA A 119 4.77 8.03 30.07
CA ALA A 119 4.16 9.25 30.61
C ALA A 119 4.69 10.54 29.95
N ASP A 120 5.92 10.51 29.42
CA ASP A 120 6.58 11.62 28.72
C ASP A 120 6.23 11.73 27.22
N GLY A 121 5.34 10.87 26.72
CA GLY A 121 4.97 10.83 25.31
C GLY A 121 5.86 9.97 24.43
N THR A 122 6.86 9.27 24.99
CA THR A 122 7.64 8.31 24.20
C THR A 122 6.74 7.16 23.75
N VAL A 123 6.69 6.94 22.43
CA VAL A 123 5.85 5.88 21.80
C VAL A 123 6.73 4.74 21.29
N ARG A 124 6.36 3.50 21.63
CA ARG A 124 6.94 2.27 21.07
C ARG A 124 5.88 1.41 20.41
N GLN A 125 6.16 0.98 19.19
CA GLN A 125 5.32 0.04 18.43
C GLN A 125 5.61 -1.41 18.83
N LEU A 126 4.55 -2.21 18.88
CA LEU A 126 4.57 -3.67 18.92
C LEU A 126 4.00 -4.15 17.59
N LEU A 127 4.84 -4.82 16.81
CA LEU A 127 4.44 -5.42 15.54
C LEU A 127 3.54 -6.65 15.80
N PRO A 128 2.55 -6.90 14.93
CA PRO A 128 1.66 -8.05 15.02
C PRO A 128 2.35 -9.40 14.79
#